data_AF-A0A7X4AZN0-F1
#
_entry.id   AF-A0A7X4AZN0-F1
#
_cell.length_a   1.000
_cell.length_b   1.000
_cell.length_c   1.000
_cell.angle_alpha   90.00
_cell.angle_beta   90.00
_cell.angle_gamma   90.00
#
_symmetry.space_group_name_H-M   'P 1'
#
loop_
_entity.id
_entity.type
_entity.pdbx_description
1 polymer ?
#
loop_
_entity_poly.entity_id
_entity_poly.type
_entity_poly.pdbx_seq_one_letter_code
_entity_poly.pdbx_strand_id
1 'polypeptide(L)' 'MKMAQTEYLIIVEKYGPRAYGAYVPELPGIGVAGKTVGEVRKLVADAIRLYLEEHDRDSDRTENPVVVNHYTVTI' A
#
# COMPACT_ATOMS: atom_id res chain seq x y z
N MET A 1 -26.07 1.94 -3.76
CA MET A 1 -24.85 2.46 -4.40
C MET A 1 -23.70 1.56 -4.00
N LYS A 2 -22.96 1.00 -4.96
CA LYS A 2 -21.79 0.17 -4.69
C LYS A 2 -20.63 1.15 -4.47
N MET A 3 -20.12 1.22 -3.24
CA MET A 3 -18.90 1.96 -2.90
C MET A 3 -17.79 1.43 -3.84
N ALA A 4 -17.16 2.32 -4.62
CA ALA A 4 -16.12 1.96 -5.57
C ALA A 4 -14.81 1.61 -4.84
N GLN A 5 -14.73 0.41 -4.27
CA GLN A 5 -13.53 -0.10 -3.61
C GLN A 5 -12.33 -0.05 -4.55
N THR A 6 -11.33 0.77 -4.23
CA THR A 6 -10.05 0.80 -4.96
C THR A 6 -9.13 -0.26 -4.38
N GLU A 7 -8.71 -1.20 -5.20
CA GLU A 7 -7.77 -2.26 -4.83
C GLU A 7 -6.40 -1.93 -5.41
N TYR A 8 -5.36 -2.03 -4.59
CA TYR A 8 -3.98 -1.85 -5.02
C TYR A 8 -3.21 -3.16 -4.89
N LEU A 9 -2.33 -3.41 -5.85
CA LEU A 9 -1.37 -4.50 -5.79
C LEU A 9 -0.21 -4.06 -4.89
N ILE A 10 0.00 -4.80 -3.81
CA ILE A 10 1.15 -4.55 -2.93
C ILE A 10 2.12 -5.72 -3.05
N ILE A 11 3.33 -5.41 -3.48
CA ILE A 11 4.45 -6.35 -3.49
C ILE A 11 5.17 -6.21 -2.16
N VAL A 12 5.30 -7.32 -1.43
CA VAL A 12 6.09 -7.39 -0.18
C VAL A 12 7.32 -8.24 -0.41
N GLU A 13 8.49 -7.64 -0.21
CA GLU A 13 9.79 -8.27 -0.37
C GLU A 13 10.44 -8.52 0.99
N LYS A 14 11.12 -9.66 1.13
CA LYS A 14 11.91 -9.98 2.32
C LYS A 14 13.40 -9.93 1.97
N TYR A 15 14.14 -9.06 2.64
CA TYR A 15 15.60 -8.92 2.48
C TYR A 15 16.40 -9.61 3.59
N GLY A 16 15.75 -10.11 4.65
CA GLY A 16 16.41 -10.79 5.77
C GLY A 16 15.46 -11.16 6.92
N PRO A 17 15.97 -11.67 8.06
CA PRO A 17 15.14 -12.14 9.18
C PRO A 17 14.16 -11.10 9.73
N ARG A 18 14.55 -9.82 9.69
CA ARG A 18 13.74 -8.66 10.14
C ARG A 18 13.89 -7.48 9.20
N ALA A 19 13.93 -7.75 7.90
CA ALA A 19 14.05 -6.72 6.87
C ALA A 19 13.04 -7.01 5.77
N TYR A 20 12.02 -6.16 5.68
CA TYR A 20 10.94 -6.24 4.71
C TYR A 20 10.78 -4.89 4.01
N GLY A 21 10.47 -4.94 2.72
CA GLY A 21 10.02 -3.80 1.94
C GLY A 21 8.61 -4.04 1.42
N ALA A 22 7.85 -2.98 1.18
CA ALA A 22 6.62 -3.06 0.41
C ALA A 22 6.50 -1.86 -0.52
N TYR A 23 5.97 -2.07 -1.73
CA TYR A 23 5.72 -1.00 -2.70
C TYR A 23 4.48 -1.31 -3.55
N VAL A 24 3.99 -0.26 -4.20
CA VAL A 24 2.81 -0.30 -5.09
C VAL A 24 3.27 -0.02 -6.52
N PRO A 25 3.31 -1.02 -7.42
CA PRO A 25 3.81 -0.85 -8.78
C PRO A 25 3.12 0.26 -9.58
N GLU A 26 1.82 0.44 -9.36
CA GLU A 26 0.97 1.42 -10.04
C GLU A 26 1.05 2.84 -9.44
N LEU A 27 1.66 3.01 -8.27
CA LEU A 27 1.85 4.32 -7.61
C LEU A 27 3.35 4.61 -7.43
N PRO A 28 4.01 5.18 -8.46
CA PRO A 28 5.44 5.50 -8.40
C PRO A 28 5.76 6.40 -7.20
N GLY A 29 6.79 6.04 -6.44
CA GLY A 29 7.22 6.79 -5.25
C GLY A 29 6.64 6.27 -3.93
N ILE A 30 5.68 5.33 -3.95
CA ILE A 30 5.21 4.66 -2.74
C ILE A 30 6.04 3.40 -2.47
N GLY A 31 6.93 3.50 -1.49
CA GLY A 31 7.71 2.39 -0.95
C GLY A 31 7.96 2.56 0.55
N VAL A 32 7.91 1.47 1.30
CA VAL A 32 8.12 1.46 2.75
C VAL A 32 9.05 0.32 3.15
N ALA A 33 9.74 0.48 4.29
CA ALA A 33 10.60 -0.53 4.87
C ALA A 33 10.21 -0.78 6.34
N GLY A 34 10.36 -2.02 6.80
CA GLY A 34 9.98 -2.41 8.16
C GLY A 34 10.59 -3.74 8.61
N LYS A 35 10.39 -4.07 9.88
CA LYS A 35 10.96 -5.27 10.52
C LYS A 35 10.07 -6.50 10.39
N THR A 36 8.80 -6.32 10.07
CA THR A 36 7.81 -7.40 9.93
C THR A 36 6.88 -7.14 8.75
N VAL A 37 6.26 -8.21 8.22
CA VAL A 37 5.22 -8.11 7.19
C VAL A 37 4.04 -7.23 7.66
N GLY A 38 3.61 -7.37 8.92
CA GLY A 38 2.51 -6.57 9.47
C GLY A 38 2.82 -5.08 9.52
N GLU A 39 4.06 -4.72 9.85
CA GLU A 39 4.54 -3.34 9.87
C GLU A 39 4.52 -2.73 8.48
N VAL A 40 5.15 -3.38 7.49
CA VAL A 40 5.18 -2.84 6.11
C VAL A 40 3.78 -2.78 5.49
N ARG A 41 2.87 -3.71 5.82
CA ARG A 41 1.45 -3.65 5.38
C ARG A 41 0.71 -2.44 5.93
N LYS A 42 0.94 -2.09 7.19
CA LYS A 42 0.35 -0.88 7.78
C LYS A 42 0.94 0.37 7.14
N LEU A 43 2.26 0.43 7.04
CA LEU A 43 2.98 1.59 6.51
C LEU A 43 2.59 1.89 5.06
N VAL A 44 2.51 0.87 4.19
CA VAL A 44 2.15 1.08 2.79
C VAL A 44 0.69 1.50 2.63
N ALA A 45 -0.22 1.00 3.47
CA ALA A 45 -1.61 1.43 3.47
C ALA A 45 -1.75 2.90 3.89
N ASP A 46 -1.00 3.32 4.91
CA ASP A 46 -0.96 4.71 5.34
C ASP A 46 -0.31 5.61 4.26
N ALA A 47 0.74 5.14 3.59
CA ALA A 47 1.36 5.88 2.48
C ALA A 47 0.42 6.06 1.28
N ILE A 48 -0.38 5.04 0.93
CA ILE A 48 -1.42 5.14 -0.11
C ILE A 48 -2.48 6.17 0.29
N ARG A 49 -2.95 6.15 1.55
CA ARG A 49 -3.93 7.13 2.05
C ARG A 49 -3.40 8.56 1.93
N LEU A 50 -2.17 8.80 2.39
CA LEU A 50 -1.52 10.11 2.29
C LEU A 50 -1.37 10.55 0.83
N TYR A 51 -0.92 9.64 -0.05
CA TYR A 51 -0.82 9.93 -1.48
C TYR A 51 -2.17 10.34 -2.08
N LEU A 52 -3.24 9.62 -1.74
CA LEU A 52 -4.58 9.93 -2.20
C LEU A 52 -5.05 11.28 -1.62
N GLU A 53 -4.87 11.54 -0.33
CA GLU A 53 -5.22 12.83 0.29
C GLU A 53 -4.51 14.02 -0.39
N GLU A 54 -3.24 13.87 -0.77
CA GLU A 54 -2.47 14.92 -1.45
C GLU A 54 -2.89 15.13 -2.91
N HIS A 55 -3.34 14.07 -3.58
CA HIS A 55 -3.77 14.08 -4.98
C HIS A 55 -5.28 14.30 -5.15
N ASP A 56 -6.07 14.21 -4.07
CA ASP A 56 -7.51 14.44 -4.08
C ASP A 56 -7.85 15.93 -3.95
N ARG A 57 -7.37 16.71 -4.92
CA ARG A 57 -7.76 18.11 -5.10
C ARG A 57 -9.03 18.30 -5.95
N ASP A 58 -9.67 17.22 -6.42
CA ASP A 58 -10.91 17.33 -7.21
C ASP A 58 -11.84 16.07 -7.24
N SER A 59 -11.74 15.10 -6.33
CA SER A 59 -12.46 13.84 -6.56
C SER A 59 -12.87 13.05 -5.31
N ASP A 60 -13.80 13.56 -4.49
CA ASP A 60 -14.88 12.81 -3.80
C ASP A 60 -14.63 11.31 -3.40
N ARG A 61 -13.42 10.93 -2.95
CA ARG A 61 -13.00 9.51 -2.85
C ARG A 61 -12.31 9.15 -1.54
N THR A 62 -12.25 10.06 -0.58
CA THR A 62 -11.69 9.84 0.76
C THR A 62 -12.45 8.81 1.61
N GLU A 63 -13.63 8.34 1.19
CA GLU A 63 -14.44 7.38 1.96
C GLU A 63 -14.31 5.91 1.53
N ASN A 64 -13.57 5.58 0.45
CA ASN A 64 -13.52 4.21 -0.02
C ASN A 64 -12.50 3.34 0.74
N PRO A 65 -12.89 2.14 1.20
CA PRO A 65 -11.95 1.21 1.80
C PRO A 65 -10.90 0.78 0.77
N VAL A 66 -9.62 0.98 1.11
CA VAL A 66 -8.50 0.41 0.37
C VAL A 66 -8.40 -1.07 0.71
N VAL A 67 -8.60 -1.95 -0.27
CA VAL A 67 -8.38 -3.39 -0.09
C VAL A 67 -7.00 -3.76 -0.62
N VAL A 68 -6.25 -4.42 0.27
CA VAL A 68 -4.85 -4.79 0.07
C VAL A 68 -4.76 -6.28 -0.22
N ASN A 69 -4.59 -6.63 -1.48
CA ASN A 69 -4.23 -7.98 -1.90
C ASN A 69 -2.69 -8.09 -1.91
N HIS A 70 -2.14 -9.12 -1.24
CA HIS A 70 -0.69 -9.29 -1.10
C HIS A 70 -0.19 -10.50 -1.87
N TYR A 71 0.97 -10.34 -2.50
CA TYR A 71 1.77 -11.45 -3.02
C TYR A 71 3.15 -11.40 -2.37
N THR A 72 3.61 -12.53 -1.84
CA THR A 72 4.93 -12.65 -1.21
C THR A 72 5.86 -13.36 -2.18
N VAL A 73 6.89 -12.65 -2.66
CA VAL A 73 7.98 -13.25 -3.42
C VAL A 73 9.15 -13.46 -2.46
N THR A 74 9.59 -14.70 -2.32
CA THR A 74 10.81 -15.05 -1.58
C THR A 74 11.82 -15.51 -2.62
N ILE A 75 12.96 -14.81 -2.71
CA ILE A 75 14.11 -15.16 -3.55
C ILE A 75 15.20 -15.77 -2.67
#